data_AF-A0A7W9HPU6-F1
#
_entry.id   AF-A0A7W9HPU6-F1
#
_cell.length_a   1.000
_cell.length_b   1.000
_cell.length_c   1.000
_cell.angle_alpha   90.00
_cell.angle_beta   90.00
_cell.angle_gamma   90.00
#
_symmetry.space_group_name_H-M   'P 1'
#
loop_
_entity.id
_entity.type
_entity.pdbx_description
1 polymer ?
#
loop_
_entity_poly.entity_id
_entity_poly.type
_entity_poly.pdbx_seq_one_letter_code
_entity_poly.pdbx_strand_id
1 'polypeptide(L)'
;MDSLLPAFPPVDDPYSFSELSEDSLSATWGALRTHALKWHPDADLDEQLRHWALTGTGDHDTAALVTVPSRAVDAADTLVRHGFSPLLVTAARLPGRGHDGGSTVKIRPLTHDDLDAAVELNVETTRYDSRFGMVTTRPSTPERLREHITEVLGRSEPCAWLAESEGEVVGFLYYDLPGHSDWIAGRTSVRPVAYLGLLGVREDARGGGIGAALADHAHDLLDEAGIGVTLLHHALPNPLSTPFWYSHGYRPLWTTWQRRPAR
;
A
#
# COMPACT_ATOMS: atom_id res chain seq x y z
N MET A 1 19.27 -8.10 12.41
CA MET A 1 18.68 -7.40 11.24
C MET A 1 17.57 -8.28 10.69
N ASP A 2 16.40 -7.73 10.31
CA ASP A 2 15.26 -8.53 9.83
C ASP A 2 15.64 -9.24 8.53
N SER A 3 15.50 -10.58 8.46
CA SER A 3 15.93 -11.39 7.31
C SER A 3 15.17 -11.07 6.02
N LEU A 4 14.03 -10.38 6.11
CA LEU A 4 13.27 -9.93 4.94
C LEU A 4 13.82 -8.64 4.34
N LEU A 5 14.62 -7.86 5.06
CA LEU A 5 15.15 -6.62 4.51
C LEU A 5 16.21 -6.94 3.44
N PRO A 6 16.25 -6.17 2.35
CA PRO A 6 17.32 -6.23 1.37
C PRO A 6 18.63 -5.73 1.98
N ALA A 7 19.73 -5.92 1.25
CA ALA A 7 20.96 -5.21 1.55
C ALA A 7 20.77 -3.69 1.37
N PHE A 8 21.52 -2.90 2.14
CA PHE A 8 21.55 -1.45 2.04
C PHE A 8 22.83 -1.05 1.29
N PRO A 9 22.79 -0.85 -0.03
CA PRO A 9 23.94 -0.32 -0.74
C PRO A 9 24.19 1.13 -0.31
N PRO A 10 25.46 1.59 -0.33
CA PRO A 10 25.80 2.98 -0.10
C PRO A 10 24.99 3.93 -0.98
N VAL A 11 24.75 5.14 -0.45
CA VAL A 11 23.94 6.17 -1.11
C VAL A 11 24.79 7.44 -1.19
N ASP A 12 25.26 7.78 -2.39
CA ASP A 12 26.11 8.96 -2.60
C ASP A 12 25.32 10.26 -2.52
N ASP A 13 24.14 10.30 -3.15
CA ASP A 13 23.15 11.39 -3.01
C ASP A 13 21.82 10.80 -2.50
N PRO A 14 21.45 11.06 -1.23
CA PRO A 14 20.24 10.49 -0.65
C PRO A 14 18.98 11.27 -1.01
N TYR A 15 19.09 12.45 -1.63
CA TYR A 15 17.94 13.31 -1.87
C TYR A 15 17.41 13.12 -3.28
N SER A 16 16.08 13.11 -3.41
CA SER A 16 15.41 13.10 -4.71
C SER A 16 14.16 13.95 -4.67
N PHE A 17 13.76 14.43 -5.84
CA PHE A 17 12.52 15.16 -6.05
C PHE A 17 11.77 14.55 -7.23
N SER A 18 10.46 14.41 -7.09
CA SER A 18 9.57 13.95 -8.16
C SER A 18 8.30 14.79 -8.19
N GLU A 19 7.79 15.01 -9.39
CA GLU A 19 6.51 15.67 -9.62
C GLU A 19 5.63 14.78 -10.51
N LEU A 20 4.38 14.60 -10.09
CA LEU A 20 3.38 13.81 -10.79
C LEU A 20 2.40 14.72 -11.53
N SER A 21 1.91 14.26 -12.67
CA SER A 21 0.72 14.85 -13.29
C SER A 21 -0.50 14.60 -12.40
N GLU A 22 -1.33 15.62 -12.21
CA GLU A 22 -2.59 15.51 -11.45
C GLU A 22 -3.56 14.48 -12.04
N ASP A 23 -3.46 14.24 -13.35
CA ASP A 23 -4.28 13.25 -14.05
C ASP A 23 -3.71 11.82 -13.98
N SER A 24 -2.54 11.62 -13.37
CA SER A 24 -1.97 10.27 -13.21
C SER A 24 -2.63 9.51 -12.07
N LEU A 25 -2.76 8.18 -12.20
CA LEU A 25 -3.25 7.35 -11.10
C LEU A 25 -2.37 7.48 -9.84
N SER A 26 -1.05 7.60 -10.02
CA SER A 26 -0.11 7.75 -8.91
C SER A 26 -0.37 9.00 -8.06
N ALA A 27 -0.95 10.06 -8.62
CA ALA A 27 -1.33 11.27 -7.88
C ALA A 27 -2.47 11.05 -6.87
N THR A 28 -3.19 9.92 -6.97
CA THR A 28 -4.15 9.48 -5.95
C THR A 28 -3.45 9.04 -4.66
N TRP A 29 -2.23 8.51 -4.75
CA TRP A 29 -1.53 7.84 -3.65
C TRP A 29 -0.61 8.75 -2.83
N GLY A 30 -0.61 10.05 -3.10
CA GLY A 30 0.26 11.00 -2.40
C GLY A 30 0.11 12.45 -2.83
N ALA A 31 1.08 13.27 -2.41
CA ALA A 31 1.24 14.63 -2.90
C ALA A 31 1.79 14.65 -4.34
N LEU A 32 1.45 15.68 -5.12
CA LEU A 32 1.98 15.83 -6.49
C LEU A 32 3.50 16.00 -6.51
N ARG A 33 4.04 16.79 -5.57
CA ARG A 33 5.47 17.03 -5.45
C ARG A 33 6.01 16.37 -4.21
N THR A 34 6.99 15.50 -4.39
CA THR A 34 7.56 14.72 -3.31
C THR A 34 9.06 14.92 -3.27
N HIS A 35 9.56 15.36 -2.13
CA HIS A 35 10.96 15.23 -1.76
C HIS A 35 11.12 13.89 -1.02
N ALA A 36 12.03 13.03 -1.46
CA ALA A 36 12.35 11.80 -0.73
C ALA A 36 13.82 11.79 -0.28
N LEU A 37 14.04 11.33 0.96
CA LEU A 37 15.36 11.04 1.52
C LEU A 37 15.51 9.52 1.60
N LYS A 38 16.47 8.98 0.85
CA LYS A 38 16.82 7.56 0.86
C LYS A 38 17.69 7.27 2.08
N TRP A 39 17.06 6.67 3.09
CA TRP A 39 17.72 6.30 4.34
C TRP A 39 18.77 5.19 4.16
N HIS A 40 19.83 5.26 4.98
CA HIS A 40 20.85 4.23 5.12
C HIS A 40 21.20 4.03 6.61
N PRO A 41 21.46 2.80 7.10
CA PRO A 41 21.75 2.54 8.51
C PRO A 41 22.99 3.26 9.04
N ASP A 42 24.00 3.41 8.20
CA ASP A 42 25.26 4.07 8.59
C ASP A 42 25.26 5.59 8.37
N ALA A 43 24.14 6.17 7.93
CA ALA A 43 24.04 7.61 7.70
C ALA A 43 23.64 8.38 8.97
N ASP A 44 24.20 9.58 9.14
CA ASP A 44 23.68 10.53 10.13
C ASP A 44 22.37 11.15 9.62
N LEU A 45 21.26 10.49 9.94
CA LEU A 45 19.92 10.93 9.53
C LEU A 45 19.58 12.33 10.06
N ASP A 46 20.06 12.69 11.26
CA ASP A 46 19.78 13.98 11.88
C ASP A 46 20.51 15.11 11.14
N GLU A 47 21.76 14.89 10.74
CA GLU A 47 22.51 15.79 9.87
C GLU A 47 21.87 15.91 8.47
N GLN A 48 21.46 14.79 7.87
CA GLN A 48 20.81 14.81 6.55
C GLN A 48 19.51 15.61 6.59
N LEU A 49 18.66 15.40 7.59
CA LEU A 49 17.39 16.14 7.74
C LEU A 49 17.60 17.64 7.96
N ARG A 50 18.66 18.06 8.66
CA ARG A 50 19.00 19.49 8.83
C ARG A 50 19.42 20.18 7.53
N HIS A 51 20.10 19.47 6.65
CA HIS A 51 20.63 20.01 5.39
C HIS A 51 19.72 19.76 4.20
N TRP A 52 18.58 19.09 4.41
CA TRP A 52 17.66 18.76 3.34
C TRP A 52 16.94 20.01 2.81
N ALA A 53 17.33 20.45 1.61
CA ALA A 53 16.67 21.54 0.92
C ALA A 53 15.29 21.09 0.41
N LEU A 54 14.23 21.60 1.03
CA LEU A 54 12.84 21.37 0.65
C LEU A 54 12.25 22.60 -0.05
N THR A 55 11.28 22.37 -0.94
CA THR A 55 10.51 23.42 -1.61
C THR A 55 9.00 23.16 -1.45
N GLY A 56 8.17 24.16 -1.77
CA GLY A 56 6.72 24.01 -1.66
C GLY A 56 6.13 24.31 -0.28
N THR A 57 6.84 25.07 0.56
CA THR A 57 6.36 25.48 1.88
C THR A 57 4.95 26.07 1.84
N GLY A 58 4.06 25.53 2.67
CA GLY A 58 2.67 25.98 2.78
C GLY A 58 1.71 25.34 1.76
N ASP A 59 2.24 24.60 0.78
CA ASP A 59 1.43 23.89 -0.20
C ASP A 59 1.20 22.43 0.25
N HIS A 60 -0.04 22.10 0.56
CA HIS A 60 -0.42 20.75 1.00
C HIS A 60 -0.27 19.70 -0.10
N ASP A 61 0.03 20.07 -1.34
CA ASP A 61 0.38 19.14 -2.41
C ASP A 61 1.89 18.97 -2.60
N THR A 62 2.64 19.29 -1.55
CA THR A 62 4.05 18.93 -1.38
C THR A 62 4.25 18.06 -0.15
N ALA A 63 5.13 17.07 -0.22
CA ALA A 63 5.48 16.23 0.91
C ALA A 63 6.99 15.94 0.95
N ALA A 64 7.54 15.87 2.16
CA ALA A 64 8.85 15.27 2.40
C ALA A 64 8.63 13.86 2.96
N LEU A 65 9.29 12.86 2.37
CA LEU A 65 9.14 11.44 2.72
C LEU A 65 10.48 10.82 3.11
N VAL A 66 10.46 10.04 4.20
CA VAL A 66 11.56 9.15 4.57
C VAL A 66 11.00 7.76 4.83
N THR A 67 11.47 6.75 4.11
CA THR A 67 11.08 5.36 4.36
C THR A 67 12.21 4.63 5.07
N VAL A 68 11.96 4.15 6.29
CA VAL A 68 12.93 3.43 7.13
C VAL A 68 12.40 2.03 7.47
N PRO A 69 13.26 1.05 7.77
CA PRO A 69 12.79 -0.23 8.30
C PRO A 69 11.93 0.02 9.54
N SER A 70 10.79 -0.63 9.67
CA SER A 70 9.86 -0.37 10.79
C SER A 70 10.46 -0.66 12.17
N ARG A 71 11.56 -1.43 12.22
CA ARG A 71 12.33 -1.75 13.43
C ARG A 71 13.51 -0.80 13.71
N ALA A 72 13.75 0.20 12.87
CA ALA A 72 14.79 1.21 13.09
C ALA A 72 14.33 2.26 14.12
N VAL A 73 14.35 1.89 15.40
CA VAL A 73 13.79 2.71 16.50
C VAL A 73 14.50 4.07 16.62
N ASP A 74 15.83 4.11 16.44
CA ASP A 74 16.60 5.36 16.52
C ASP A 74 16.23 6.35 15.40
N ALA A 75 15.87 5.83 14.21
CA ALA A 75 15.37 6.65 13.12
C ALA A 75 13.99 7.24 13.45
N ALA A 76 13.12 6.48 14.11
CA ALA A 76 11.79 6.95 14.49
C ALA A 76 11.86 8.15 15.45
N ASP A 77 12.70 8.05 16.48
CA ASP A 77 12.93 9.12 17.45
C ASP A 77 13.47 10.41 16.77
N THR A 78 14.40 10.26 15.83
CA THR A 78 14.93 11.37 15.04
C THR A 78 13.86 11.99 14.14
N LEU A 79 13.09 11.19 13.40
CA LEU A 79 12.05 11.67 12.49
C LEU A 79 10.94 12.43 13.24
N VAL A 80 10.55 11.97 14.43
CA VAL A 80 9.57 12.67 15.29
C VAL A 80 10.08 14.05 15.70
N ARG A 81 11.36 14.17 16.12
CA ARG A 81 11.97 15.48 16.45
C ARG A 81 11.97 16.44 15.27
N HIS A 82 12.09 15.93 14.06
CA HIS A 82 12.01 16.70 12.82
C HIS A 82 10.57 16.90 12.31
N GLY A 83 9.54 16.52 13.09
CA GLY A 83 8.14 16.78 12.77
C GLY A 83 7.56 15.89 11.67
N PHE A 84 8.17 14.73 11.41
CA PHE A 84 7.57 13.71 10.56
C PHE A 84 6.55 12.87 11.33
N SER A 85 5.48 12.47 10.65
CA SER A 85 4.48 11.53 11.16
C SER A 85 4.60 10.18 10.43
N PRO A 86 4.49 9.03 11.12
CA PRO A 86 4.50 7.73 10.48
C PRO A 86 3.12 7.47 9.87
N LEU A 87 3.01 7.37 8.54
CA LEU A 87 1.71 7.32 7.88
C LEU A 87 1.44 6.06 7.06
N LEU A 88 2.44 5.52 6.37
CA LEU A 88 2.27 4.35 5.51
C LEU A 88 3.19 3.23 5.93
N VAL A 89 2.67 2.02 6.01
CA VAL A 89 3.45 0.80 6.27
C VAL A 89 3.47 -0.04 5.02
N THR A 90 4.68 -0.41 4.56
CA THR A 90 4.83 -1.58 3.69
C THR A 90 4.91 -2.81 4.60
N ALA A 91 3.83 -3.60 4.61
CA ALA A 91 3.75 -4.80 5.42
C ALA A 91 4.05 -6.04 4.57
N ALA A 92 4.61 -7.07 5.20
CA ALA A 92 4.99 -8.32 4.54
C ALA A 92 4.31 -9.52 5.20
N ARG A 93 3.74 -10.41 4.38
CA ARG A 93 3.24 -11.73 4.76
C ARG A 93 4.09 -12.80 4.08
N LEU A 94 4.54 -13.78 4.87
CA LEU A 94 5.15 -15.01 4.35
C LEU A 94 4.08 -16.09 4.15
N PRO A 95 4.30 -17.09 3.27
CA PRO A 95 3.35 -18.18 3.06
C PRO A 95 2.96 -18.92 4.32
N GLY A 96 1.71 -19.38 4.38
CA GLY A 96 1.15 -20.11 5.51
C GLY A 96 1.04 -19.29 6.80
N ARG A 97 0.97 -17.96 6.72
CA ARG A 97 0.76 -17.06 7.87
C ARG A 97 -0.62 -16.42 7.81
N GLY A 98 -1.24 -16.24 8.97
CA GLY A 98 -2.60 -15.71 9.11
C GLY A 98 -3.50 -16.69 9.85
N HIS A 99 -4.73 -16.26 10.11
CA HIS A 99 -5.80 -17.12 10.64
C HIS A 99 -6.96 -17.08 9.67
N ASP A 100 -7.55 -18.24 9.40
CA ASP A 100 -8.76 -18.33 8.58
C ASP A 100 -9.92 -17.61 9.28
N GLY A 101 -10.45 -16.58 8.63
CA GLY A 101 -11.56 -15.78 9.13
C GLY A 101 -12.93 -16.46 9.01
N GLY A 102 -13.01 -17.60 8.32
CA GLY A 102 -14.15 -18.52 8.35
C GLY A 102 -15.50 -17.92 7.90
N SER A 103 -15.50 -17.00 6.93
CA SER A 103 -16.75 -16.44 6.38
C SER A 103 -17.21 -17.19 5.13
N THR A 104 -18.53 -17.41 5.02
CA THR A 104 -19.19 -18.19 3.96
C THR A 104 -19.66 -17.34 2.77
N VAL A 105 -19.03 -16.19 2.52
CA VAL A 105 -19.35 -15.35 1.36
C VAL A 105 -18.93 -16.02 0.05
N LYS A 106 -19.70 -15.85 -1.02
CA LYS A 106 -19.33 -16.39 -2.32
C LYS A 106 -18.23 -15.53 -2.92
N ILE A 107 -17.08 -16.13 -3.22
CA ILE A 107 -15.98 -15.46 -3.91
C ILE A 107 -15.89 -15.97 -5.34
N ARG A 108 -15.71 -15.05 -6.29
CA ARG A 108 -15.54 -15.38 -7.71
C ARG A 108 -14.59 -14.39 -8.40
N PRO A 109 -14.00 -14.78 -9.56
CA PRO A 109 -13.23 -13.84 -10.36
C PRO A 109 -14.06 -12.62 -10.79
N LEU A 110 -13.40 -11.48 -10.88
CA LEU A 110 -13.91 -10.28 -11.52
C LEU A 110 -14.08 -10.52 -13.03
N THR A 111 -15.17 -10.05 -13.61
CA THR A 111 -15.41 -10.07 -15.05
C THR A 111 -15.61 -8.64 -15.59
N HIS A 112 -15.63 -8.48 -16.92
CA HIS A 112 -15.91 -7.17 -17.52
C HIS A 112 -17.28 -6.59 -17.15
N ASP A 113 -18.28 -7.45 -16.91
CA ASP A 113 -19.63 -7.01 -16.52
C ASP A 113 -19.66 -6.38 -15.11
N ASP A 114 -18.62 -6.64 -14.30
CA ASP A 114 -18.52 -6.15 -12.93
C ASP A 114 -17.71 -4.84 -12.80
N LEU A 115 -17.18 -4.31 -13.91
CA LEU A 115 -16.21 -3.21 -13.89
C LEU A 115 -16.73 -2.00 -13.09
N ASP A 116 -17.99 -1.61 -13.28
CA ASP A 116 -18.56 -0.46 -12.58
C ASP A 116 -18.64 -0.70 -11.06
N ALA A 117 -19.08 -1.88 -10.62
CA ALA A 117 -19.14 -2.23 -9.20
C ALA A 117 -17.74 -2.26 -8.55
N ALA A 118 -16.74 -2.79 -9.27
CA ALA A 118 -15.36 -2.82 -8.79
C ALA A 118 -14.75 -1.42 -8.67
N VAL A 119 -15.02 -0.54 -9.65
CA VAL A 119 -14.60 0.87 -9.61
C VAL A 119 -15.25 1.59 -8.43
N GLU A 120 -16.55 1.41 -8.21
CA GLU A 120 -17.27 2.03 -7.10
C GLU A 120 -16.68 1.62 -5.73
N LEU A 121 -16.43 0.33 -5.51
CA LEU A 121 -15.81 -0.18 -4.29
C LEU A 121 -14.39 0.37 -4.08
N ASN A 122 -13.61 0.50 -5.16
CA ASN A 122 -12.24 1.03 -5.09
C ASN A 122 -12.25 2.55 -4.79
N VAL A 123 -13.18 3.30 -5.40
CA VAL A 123 -13.40 4.72 -5.10
C VAL A 123 -13.85 4.92 -3.65
N GLU A 124 -14.75 4.08 -3.14
CA GLU A 124 -15.18 4.13 -1.74
C GLU A 124 -13.99 3.90 -0.79
N THR A 125 -13.18 2.87 -1.07
CA THR A 125 -11.97 2.56 -0.29
C THR A 125 -10.99 3.72 -0.31
N THR A 126 -10.71 4.28 -1.49
CA THR A 126 -9.83 5.43 -1.66
C THR A 126 -10.33 6.67 -0.89
N ARG A 127 -11.65 6.92 -0.90
CA ARG A 127 -12.27 8.01 -0.14
C ARG A 127 -12.20 7.79 1.37
N TYR A 128 -12.26 6.54 1.82
CA TYR A 128 -12.06 6.23 3.23
C TYR A 128 -10.59 6.47 3.63
N ASP A 129 -9.65 6.00 2.82
CA ASP A 129 -8.22 6.11 3.11
C ASP A 129 -7.65 7.53 3.02
N SER A 130 -8.29 8.44 2.27
CA SER A 130 -7.89 9.84 2.17
C SER A 130 -7.94 10.60 3.51
N ARG A 131 -8.63 10.04 4.50
CA ARG A 131 -8.74 10.59 5.86
C ARG A 131 -7.47 10.40 6.70
N PHE A 132 -6.52 9.61 6.21
CA PHE A 132 -5.31 9.19 6.96
C PHE A 132 -4.01 9.86 6.50
N GLY A 133 -4.08 10.85 5.60
CA GLY A 133 -2.99 11.80 5.32
C GLY A 133 -2.01 11.44 4.20
N MET A 134 -2.08 10.22 3.64
CA MET A 134 -1.32 9.84 2.44
C MET A 134 -2.15 10.03 1.17
N VAL A 135 -3.26 9.30 1.06
CA VAL A 135 -4.13 9.28 -0.12
C VAL A 135 -4.76 10.66 -0.35
N THR A 136 -4.72 11.13 -1.60
CA THR A 136 -5.32 12.40 -2.02
C THR A 136 -6.23 12.15 -3.20
N THR A 137 -7.55 12.10 -2.97
CA THR A 137 -8.52 11.90 -4.07
C THR A 137 -8.45 13.05 -5.07
N ARG A 138 -8.42 12.72 -6.36
CA ARG A 138 -8.42 13.68 -7.47
C ARG A 138 -9.71 13.56 -8.29
N PRO A 139 -10.10 14.61 -9.03
CA PRO A 139 -11.19 14.50 -10.01
C PRO A 139 -10.99 13.36 -11.02
N SER A 140 -9.74 13.10 -11.41
CA SER A 140 -9.33 12.02 -12.33
C SER A 140 -9.38 10.63 -11.71
N THR A 141 -9.42 10.49 -10.38
CA THR A 141 -9.27 9.21 -9.68
C THR A 141 -10.24 8.12 -10.15
N PRO A 142 -11.56 8.35 -10.28
CA PRO A 142 -12.48 7.29 -10.72
C PRO A 142 -12.14 6.75 -12.12
N GLU A 143 -11.81 7.64 -13.05
CA GLU A 143 -11.45 7.26 -14.43
C GLU A 143 -10.13 6.48 -14.46
N ARG A 144 -9.13 6.94 -13.70
CA ARG A 144 -7.83 6.25 -13.61
C ARG A 144 -7.94 4.88 -12.93
N LEU A 145 -8.81 4.73 -11.94
CA LEU A 145 -9.10 3.43 -11.32
C LEU A 145 -9.81 2.50 -12.31
N ARG A 146 -10.74 3.00 -13.13
CA ARG A 146 -11.39 2.21 -14.20
C ARG A 146 -10.37 1.71 -15.23
N GLU A 147 -9.46 2.57 -15.68
CA GLU A 147 -8.38 2.17 -16.60
C GLU A 147 -7.51 1.07 -15.99
N HIS A 148 -7.10 1.23 -14.73
CA HIS A 148 -6.28 0.23 -14.05
C HIS A 148 -7.01 -1.09 -13.83
N ILE A 149 -8.28 -1.08 -13.40
CA ILE A 149 -9.06 -2.32 -13.24
C ILE A 149 -9.27 -3.01 -14.61
N THR A 150 -9.43 -2.24 -15.68
CA THR A 150 -9.49 -2.78 -17.05
C THR A 150 -8.18 -3.44 -17.46
N GLU A 151 -7.03 -2.85 -17.11
CA GLU A 151 -5.70 -3.47 -17.29
C GLU A 151 -5.60 -4.79 -16.52
N VAL A 152 -6.03 -4.81 -15.24
CA VAL A 152 -6.03 -6.02 -14.41
C VAL A 152 -6.90 -7.13 -15.02
N LEU A 153 -8.08 -6.77 -15.56
CA LEU A 153 -8.96 -7.69 -16.29
C LEU A 153 -8.33 -8.25 -17.58
N GLY A 154 -7.42 -7.51 -18.20
CA GLY A 154 -6.72 -7.91 -19.41
C GLY A 154 -5.54 -8.86 -19.18
N ARG A 155 -5.21 -9.18 -17.93
CA ARG A 155 -4.09 -10.08 -17.59
C ARG A 155 -4.43 -11.53 -17.90
N SER A 156 -3.40 -12.32 -18.18
CA SER A 156 -3.55 -13.73 -18.58
C SER A 156 -4.06 -14.64 -17.46
N GLU A 157 -3.74 -14.29 -16.20
CA GLU A 157 -4.18 -15.01 -15.01
C GLU A 157 -5.12 -14.12 -14.17
N PRO A 158 -6.24 -14.66 -13.65
CA PRO A 158 -7.14 -13.92 -12.78
C PRO A 158 -6.42 -13.44 -11.50
N CYS A 159 -6.37 -12.12 -11.31
CA CYS A 159 -5.76 -11.49 -10.14
C CYS A 159 -6.73 -10.57 -9.38
N ALA A 160 -8.02 -10.61 -9.74
CA ALA A 160 -9.07 -9.74 -9.20
C ALA A 160 -10.30 -10.58 -8.84
N TRP A 161 -10.82 -10.36 -7.63
CA TRP A 161 -11.82 -11.20 -6.98
C TRP A 161 -12.91 -10.36 -6.34
N LEU A 162 -14.14 -10.83 -6.46
CA LEU A 162 -15.32 -10.23 -5.86
C LEU A 162 -15.89 -11.13 -4.78
N ALA A 163 -16.42 -10.50 -3.73
CA ALA A 163 -17.26 -11.14 -2.75
C ALA A 163 -18.72 -10.76 -3.00
N GLU A 164 -19.59 -11.77 -3.09
CA GLU A 164 -21.03 -11.63 -3.28
C GLU A 164 -21.79 -12.09 -2.04
N SER A 165 -22.70 -11.24 -1.56
CA SER A 165 -23.64 -11.54 -0.48
C SER A 165 -25.05 -11.23 -0.94
N GLU A 166 -25.97 -12.19 -0.80
CA GLU A 166 -27.38 -12.04 -1.21
C GLU A 166 -27.59 -11.62 -2.68
N GLY A 167 -26.65 -11.98 -3.56
CA GLY A 167 -26.68 -11.63 -4.98
C GLY A 167 -26.05 -10.27 -5.32
N GLU A 168 -25.59 -9.52 -4.32
CA GLU A 168 -24.95 -8.22 -4.48
C GLU A 168 -23.44 -8.31 -4.30
N VAL A 169 -22.69 -7.55 -5.12
CA VAL A 169 -21.24 -7.39 -4.95
C VAL A 169 -20.98 -6.46 -3.77
N VAL A 170 -20.28 -6.96 -2.76
CA VAL A 170 -20.06 -6.28 -1.47
C VAL A 170 -18.59 -6.12 -1.11
N GLY A 171 -17.69 -6.79 -1.83
CA GLY A 171 -16.25 -6.65 -1.63
C GLY A 171 -15.46 -6.90 -2.91
N PHE A 172 -14.30 -6.27 -2.99
CA PHE A 172 -13.39 -6.33 -4.13
C PHE A 172 -11.95 -6.39 -3.65
N LEU A 173 -11.17 -7.28 -4.24
CA LEU A 173 -9.74 -7.42 -4.00
C LEU A 173 -9.01 -7.62 -5.31
N TYR A 174 -7.81 -7.04 -5.44
CA TYR A 174 -6.88 -7.45 -6.48
C TYR A 174 -5.43 -7.48 -5.96
N TYR A 175 -4.61 -8.26 -6.65
CA TYR A 175 -3.16 -8.33 -6.42
C TYR A 175 -2.39 -8.30 -7.74
N ASP A 176 -1.11 -7.99 -7.65
CA ASP A 176 -0.13 -8.06 -8.73
C ASP A 176 0.80 -9.25 -8.49
N LEU A 177 0.90 -10.14 -9.47
CA LEU A 177 1.88 -11.22 -9.53
C LEU A 177 3.26 -10.70 -9.98
N PRO A 178 4.35 -11.50 -9.85
CA PRO A 178 5.67 -11.15 -10.38
C PRO A 178 5.61 -10.64 -11.84
N GLY A 179 6.42 -9.63 -12.16
CA GLY A 179 6.32 -8.88 -13.41
C GLY A 179 5.44 -7.63 -13.28
N HIS A 180 4.29 -7.71 -12.61
CA HIS A 180 3.45 -6.55 -12.29
C HIS A 180 3.81 -5.94 -10.92
N SER A 181 4.32 -6.74 -9.98
CA SER A 181 4.75 -6.31 -8.64
C SER A 181 6.22 -5.86 -8.56
N ASP A 182 6.96 -5.85 -9.68
CA ASP A 182 8.41 -5.64 -9.69
C ASP A 182 8.82 -4.27 -9.13
N TRP A 183 7.95 -3.27 -9.24
CA TRP A 183 8.17 -1.92 -8.72
C TRP A 183 8.37 -1.88 -7.19
N ILE A 184 7.80 -2.84 -6.45
CA ILE A 184 7.93 -2.92 -4.98
C ILE A 184 8.91 -4.02 -4.53
N ALA A 185 9.33 -4.92 -5.43
CA ALA A 185 10.14 -6.08 -5.09
C ALA A 185 11.46 -5.71 -4.39
N GLY A 186 12.03 -4.54 -4.69
CA GLY A 186 13.23 -4.00 -4.03
C GLY A 186 13.09 -3.75 -2.52
N ARG A 187 11.87 -3.79 -1.94
CA ARG A 187 11.64 -3.63 -0.50
C ARG A 187 11.93 -4.88 0.32
N THR A 188 12.23 -6.01 -0.30
CA THR A 188 12.49 -7.26 0.41
C THR A 188 13.60 -8.05 -0.26
N SER A 189 14.28 -8.91 0.49
CA SER A 189 15.23 -9.91 -0.03
C SER A 189 14.53 -11.19 -0.53
N VAL A 190 13.29 -11.43 -0.12
CA VAL A 190 12.53 -12.66 -0.43
C VAL A 190 11.87 -12.57 -1.80
N ARG A 191 11.85 -13.69 -2.52
CA ARG A 191 11.29 -13.82 -3.87
C ARG A 191 10.53 -15.15 -4.00
N PRO A 192 9.56 -15.27 -4.92
CA PRO A 192 8.96 -14.20 -5.71
C PRO A 192 8.08 -13.26 -4.87
N VAL A 193 7.82 -12.04 -5.37
CA VAL A 193 7.03 -11.03 -4.66
C VAL A 193 5.67 -10.89 -5.34
N ALA A 194 4.59 -10.94 -4.57
CA ALA A 194 3.30 -10.42 -4.98
C ALA A 194 2.97 -9.12 -4.23
N TYR A 195 2.11 -8.29 -4.80
CA TYR A 195 1.63 -7.07 -4.16
C TYR A 195 0.11 -7.08 -4.08
N LEU A 196 -0.46 -7.02 -2.88
CA LEU A 196 -1.91 -6.88 -2.70
C LEU A 196 -2.23 -5.37 -2.79
N GLY A 197 -2.86 -4.97 -3.90
CA GLY A 197 -3.08 -3.57 -4.25
C GLY A 197 -4.35 -2.97 -3.66
N LEU A 198 -5.40 -3.77 -3.47
CA LEU A 198 -6.65 -3.34 -2.85
C LEU A 198 -7.31 -4.51 -2.12
N LEU A 199 -7.90 -4.20 -0.98
CA LEU A 199 -9.04 -4.92 -0.44
C LEU A 199 -10.05 -3.89 0.08
N GLY A 200 -11.21 -3.84 -0.57
CA GLY A 200 -12.33 -2.98 -0.20
C GLY A 200 -13.57 -3.78 0.13
N VAL A 201 -14.28 -3.38 1.17
CA VAL A 201 -15.62 -3.90 1.52
C VAL A 201 -16.55 -2.71 1.68
N ARG A 202 -17.73 -2.80 1.05
CA ARG A 202 -18.79 -1.80 1.13
C ARG A 202 -19.12 -1.48 2.58
N GLU A 203 -19.26 -0.20 2.91
CA GLU A 203 -19.39 0.28 4.29
C GLU A 203 -20.48 -0.43 5.11
N ASP A 204 -21.66 -0.65 4.51
CA ASP A 204 -22.81 -1.33 5.11
C ASP A 204 -22.62 -2.85 5.32
N ALA A 205 -21.61 -3.44 4.69
CA ALA A 205 -21.30 -4.88 4.76
C ALA A 205 -20.07 -5.18 5.64
N ARG A 206 -19.46 -4.16 6.27
CA ARG A 206 -18.28 -4.35 7.13
C ARG A 206 -18.62 -5.05 8.44
N GLY A 207 -17.63 -5.71 9.03
CA GLY A 207 -17.78 -6.44 10.30
C GLY A 207 -18.35 -7.86 10.18
N GLY A 208 -18.78 -8.28 8.99
CA GLY A 208 -19.30 -9.64 8.72
C GLY A 208 -18.27 -10.66 8.23
N GLY A 209 -16.97 -10.38 8.33
CA GLY A 209 -15.90 -11.30 7.89
C GLY A 209 -15.67 -11.38 6.38
N ILE A 210 -16.34 -10.56 5.55
CA ILE A 210 -16.16 -10.54 4.08
C ILE A 210 -14.72 -10.23 3.69
N GLY A 211 -14.10 -9.23 4.33
CA GLY A 211 -12.71 -8.88 4.06
C GLY A 211 -11.75 -10.01 4.42
N ALA A 212 -12.03 -10.74 5.51
CA ALA A 212 -11.23 -11.88 5.90
C ALA A 212 -11.32 -13.01 4.86
N ALA A 213 -12.51 -13.35 4.38
CA ALA A 213 -12.67 -14.36 3.32
C ALA A 213 -11.98 -13.97 2.01
N LEU A 214 -12.03 -12.70 1.58
CA LEU A 214 -11.28 -12.24 0.42
C LEU A 214 -9.77 -12.36 0.63
N ALA A 215 -9.28 -11.97 1.80
CA ALA A 215 -7.86 -12.07 2.13
C ALA A 215 -7.39 -13.53 2.15
N ASP A 216 -8.12 -14.42 2.82
CA ASP A 216 -7.82 -15.85 2.91
C ASP A 216 -7.78 -16.48 1.51
N HIS A 217 -8.81 -16.23 0.69
CA HIS A 217 -8.86 -16.72 -0.69
C HIS A 217 -7.67 -16.25 -1.53
N ALA A 218 -7.32 -14.96 -1.45
CA ALA A 218 -6.18 -14.43 -2.18
C ALA A 218 -4.85 -15.01 -1.67
N HIS A 219 -4.72 -15.20 -0.35
CA HIS A 219 -3.50 -15.75 0.25
C HIS A 219 -3.31 -17.22 -0.11
N ASP A 220 -4.37 -18.03 -0.13
CA ASP A 220 -4.32 -19.42 -0.58
C ASP A 220 -3.83 -19.51 -2.02
N LEU A 221 -4.39 -18.70 -2.92
CA LEU A 221 -3.97 -18.66 -4.33
C LEU A 221 -2.51 -18.23 -4.49
N LEU A 222 -2.05 -17.24 -3.72
CA LEU A 222 -0.66 -16.79 -3.78
C LEU A 222 0.30 -17.84 -3.20
N ASP A 223 -0.10 -18.52 -2.13
CA ASP A 223 0.70 -19.60 -1.51
C ASP A 223 0.77 -20.81 -2.47
N GLU A 224 -0.33 -21.18 -3.13
CA GLU A 224 -0.38 -22.23 -4.17
C GLU A 224 0.46 -21.87 -5.40
N ALA A 225 0.49 -20.59 -5.79
CA ALA A 225 1.35 -20.08 -6.87
C ALA A 225 2.85 -20.02 -6.50
N GLY A 226 3.21 -20.39 -5.26
CA GLY A 226 4.61 -20.41 -4.81
C GLY A 226 5.20 -19.02 -4.57
N ILE A 227 4.37 -18.01 -4.28
CA ILE A 227 4.83 -16.68 -3.90
C ILE A 227 5.64 -16.75 -2.61
N GLY A 228 6.83 -16.16 -2.59
CA GLY A 228 7.71 -16.18 -1.43
C GLY A 228 7.34 -15.13 -0.37
N VAL A 229 6.76 -14.01 -0.80
CA VAL A 229 6.29 -12.94 0.07
C VAL A 229 5.20 -12.10 -0.61
N THR A 230 4.13 -11.81 0.12
CA THR A 230 3.12 -10.84 -0.30
C THR A 230 3.37 -9.53 0.43
N LEU A 231 3.50 -8.45 -0.32
CA LEU A 231 3.61 -7.09 0.21
C LEU A 231 2.28 -6.35 0.05
N LEU A 232 1.99 -5.42 0.95
CA LEU A 232 0.92 -4.45 0.78
C LEU A 232 1.29 -3.13 1.43
N HIS A 233 0.55 -2.09 1.06
CA HIS A 233 0.54 -0.85 1.82
C HIS A 233 -0.74 -0.74 2.65
N HIS A 234 -0.62 -0.29 3.89
CA HIS A 234 -1.75 0.21 4.65
C HIS A 234 -1.39 1.51 5.36
N ALA A 235 -2.38 2.38 5.55
CA ALA A 235 -2.20 3.57 6.37
C ALA A 235 -2.09 3.15 7.84
N LEU A 236 -0.99 3.55 8.51
CA LEU A 236 -0.76 3.23 9.92
C LEU A 236 -1.89 3.70 10.84
N PRO A 237 -2.44 4.94 10.71
CA PRO A 237 -3.50 5.40 11.60
C PRO A 237 -4.89 4.88 11.21
N ASN A 238 -5.03 4.07 10.15
CA ASN A 238 -6.32 3.48 9.77
C ASN A 238 -6.70 2.40 10.81
N PRO A 239 -7.76 2.63 11.62
CA PRO A 239 -8.10 1.75 12.74
C PRO A 239 -8.75 0.44 12.29
N LEU A 240 -9.18 0.33 11.03
CA LEU A 240 -9.73 -0.90 10.47
C LEU A 240 -8.63 -1.73 9.80
N SER A 241 -7.82 -1.08 8.95
CA SER A 241 -6.83 -1.75 8.09
C SER A 241 -5.63 -2.27 8.90
N THR A 242 -5.06 -1.46 9.80
CA THR A 242 -3.88 -1.85 10.59
C THR A 242 -4.08 -3.13 11.41
N PRO A 243 -5.09 -3.24 12.30
CA PRO A 243 -5.28 -4.48 13.07
C PRO A 243 -5.67 -5.66 12.17
N PHE A 244 -6.45 -5.42 11.11
CA PHE A 244 -6.87 -6.45 10.16
C PHE A 244 -5.67 -7.12 9.48
N TRP A 245 -4.77 -6.34 8.85
CA TRP A 245 -3.63 -6.95 8.16
C TRP A 245 -2.68 -7.68 9.12
N TYR A 246 -2.48 -7.16 10.33
CA TYR A 246 -1.66 -7.84 11.33
C TYR A 246 -2.29 -9.14 11.82
N SER A 247 -3.63 -9.24 11.92
CA SER A 247 -4.28 -10.51 12.23
C SER A 247 -4.19 -11.53 11.09
N HIS A 248 -4.10 -11.06 9.84
CA HIS A 248 -3.86 -11.89 8.64
C HIS A 248 -2.38 -12.16 8.34
N GLY A 249 -1.53 -12.15 9.38
CA GLY A 249 -0.15 -12.61 9.29
C GLY A 249 0.85 -11.63 8.67
N TYR A 250 0.41 -10.41 8.33
CA TYR A 250 1.32 -9.35 7.92
C TYR A 250 2.09 -8.80 9.12
N ARG A 251 3.35 -8.42 8.87
CA ARG A 251 4.16 -7.66 9.82
C ARG A 251 4.73 -6.41 9.15
N PRO A 252 4.90 -5.30 9.88
CA PRO A 252 5.49 -4.09 9.31
C PRO A 252 6.95 -4.34 8.93
N LEU A 253 7.30 -4.08 7.67
CA LEU A 253 8.66 -4.21 7.15
C LEU A 253 9.31 -2.83 7.01
N TRP A 254 8.60 -1.90 6.38
CA TRP A 254 9.00 -0.51 6.23
C TRP A 254 7.91 0.44 6.70
N THR A 255 8.32 1.57 7.26
CA THR A 255 7.43 2.68 7.58
C THR A 255 7.87 3.90 6.78
N THR A 256 6.97 4.46 5.99
CA THR A 256 7.13 5.77 5.37
C THR A 256 6.61 6.84 6.31
N TRP A 257 7.52 7.74 6.64
CA TRP A 257 7.30 8.92 7.46
C TRP A 257 7.14 10.13 6.55
N GLN A 258 6.16 10.97 6.86
CA GLN A 258 5.81 12.11 6.05
C GLN A 258 5.81 13.41 6.87
N ARG A 259 6.31 14.48 6.26
CA ARG A 259 6.05 15.86 6.65
C ARG A 259 5.34 16.56 5.48
N ARG A 260 4.12 17.07 5.72
CA ARG A 260 3.22 17.63 4.70
C ARG A 260 2.53 18.88 5.25
N PRO A 261 2.67 20.08 4.63
CA PRO A 261 3.53 20.44 3.50
C PRO A 261 5.01 20.11 3.70
N ALA A 262 5.78 20.02 2.61
CA ALA A 262 7.24 19.94 2.67
C ALA A 262 7.79 21.28 3.20
N ARG A 263 8.16 21.31 4.48
CA ARG A 263 8.76 22.45 5.18
C ARG A 263 9.91 21.97 6.02
#